data_AF-A0A6I0E2P7-F1
#
_entry.id   AF-A0A6I0E2P7-F1
#
_cell.length_a   1.000
_cell.length_b   1.000
_cell.length_c   1.000
_cell.angle_alpha   90.00
_cell.angle_beta   90.00
_cell.angle_gamma   90.00
#
_symmetry.space_group_name_H-M   'P 1'
#
loop_
_entity.id
_entity.type
_entity.pdbx_description
1 polymer ?
#
loop_
_entity_poly.entity_id
_entity_poly.type
_entity_poly.pdbx_seq_one_letter_code
_entity_poly.pdbx_strand_id
1 'polypeptide(L)'
;MRHLKLLYLNWFLGLLCFPSVAGTTATNQLISGHASITLITYSENQFGLSFSFDGNEIPTLDPSNPVSLEVKGKKVSGKYFSCQFINDSLLCKASLVTARGSEIVVTDKYFTKGDGRFELQRKLEFATAMSMDSHFNSLFGFITDSVATRLTRNEYFIPGVWYKGNFSAAGNLPPGTPGSNDIYHYYRADRITLPLVMFRNPADGLTVSIIHKDSPNETVLQDANGIYINADYQYGSLGIKRENDTIYTTFVYPGSEHERTSGKGYRFHPVQKGIKHEYNLEISFSTTSNYATAVKNTWNRAFDLYNPKIYPVDLSFTYDGLIETLLTYYVPDNTMGGIRDAAGFPFQVSLTTFEPMGIDYQMGFVGMQIATGYYLYREGIEKQNVLTKDKGAAVLNFWAGNSLTALGFPRTWYDPGLNGKKGTFRSGSNIRVCTGGMEGLIAAWSFAKRNGIDNPSWIAACKQFGDWLVENQNADGSYYYSYDQNTIVKVSTPLQTTISI
;
A
#
# COMPACT_ATOMS: atom_id res chain seq x y z
N MET A 1 47.57 81.39 -4.66
CA MET A 1 47.28 82.69 -4.01
C MET A 1 46.06 83.31 -4.68
N ARG A 2 45.09 83.84 -3.90
CA ARG A 2 43.96 84.74 -4.29
C ARG A 2 43.05 84.31 -5.49
N HIS A 3 41.75 84.64 -5.60
CA HIS A 3 40.60 84.82 -4.69
C HIS A 3 39.49 85.56 -5.50
N LEU A 4 38.36 84.91 -5.81
CA LEU A 4 36.99 85.45 -6.01
C LEU A 4 36.05 84.26 -6.34
N LYS A 5 34.87 83.96 -5.75
CA LYS A 5 33.99 84.52 -4.69
C LYS A 5 32.76 85.31 -5.17
N LEU A 6 31.58 84.94 -4.63
CA LEU A 6 30.21 85.48 -4.80
C LEU A 6 29.49 85.17 -6.14
N LEU A 7 28.15 85.02 -6.22
CA LEU A 7 27.13 84.48 -5.27
C LEU A 7 25.79 84.23 -6.04
N TYR A 8 24.70 83.90 -5.31
CA TYR A 8 23.31 83.56 -5.72
C TYR A 8 23.12 82.11 -6.21
N LEU A 9 22.36 81.19 -5.58
CA LEU A 9 21.19 81.19 -4.66
C LEU A 9 19.82 81.28 -5.37
N ASN A 10 19.14 80.13 -5.58
CA ASN A 10 17.85 79.84 -4.92
C ASN A 10 17.21 78.45 -5.23
N TRP A 11 16.72 77.82 -4.15
CA TRP A 11 15.55 76.94 -4.01
C TRP A 11 15.60 75.45 -4.42
N PHE A 12 15.23 74.62 -3.44
CA PHE A 12 14.86 73.20 -3.57
C PHE A 12 13.42 73.06 -4.10
N LEU A 13 13.18 72.08 -4.96
CA LEU A 13 11.93 71.30 -4.94
C LEU A 13 12.30 69.81 -5.08
N GLY A 14 11.99 69.00 -4.08
CA GLY A 14 12.22 67.55 -4.13
C GLY A 14 10.99 66.83 -4.70
N LEU A 15 11.12 66.17 -5.85
CA LEU A 15 10.10 65.20 -6.29
C LEU A 15 10.27 63.89 -5.54
N LEU A 16 9.45 63.69 -4.51
CA LEU A 16 9.15 62.36 -3.98
C LEU A 16 8.25 61.62 -4.97
N CYS A 17 8.86 60.96 -5.95
CA CYS A 17 8.17 59.97 -6.76
C CYS A 17 7.86 58.73 -5.90
N PHE A 18 6.73 58.77 -5.18
CA PHE A 18 6.14 57.57 -4.61
C PHE A 18 5.88 56.57 -5.75
N PRO A 19 6.41 55.34 -5.71
CA PRO A 19 5.90 54.30 -6.57
C PRO A 19 4.45 54.06 -6.17
N SER A 20 3.52 54.21 -7.12
CA SER A 20 2.13 53.83 -6.89
C SER A 20 2.09 52.35 -6.55
N VAL A 21 1.57 52.01 -5.37
CA VAL A 21 1.27 50.62 -5.03
C VAL A 21 0.15 50.18 -5.97
N ALA A 22 0.53 49.48 -7.04
CA ALA A 22 -0.41 48.79 -7.89
C ALA A 22 -1.17 47.80 -7.01
N GLY A 23 -2.47 48.05 -6.82
CA GLY A 23 -3.30 47.21 -5.96
C GLY A 23 -3.26 45.78 -6.48
N THR A 24 -2.80 44.84 -5.65
CA THR A 24 -2.88 43.42 -5.98
C THR A 24 -4.35 43.06 -6.16
N THR A 25 -4.73 42.68 -7.38
CA THR A 25 -6.03 42.06 -7.63
C THR A 25 -6.12 40.81 -6.78
N ALA A 26 -6.94 40.86 -5.73
CA ALA A 26 -7.07 39.78 -4.77
C ALA A 26 -7.56 38.52 -5.49
N THR A 27 -6.66 37.57 -5.72
CA THR A 27 -6.97 36.30 -6.37
C THR A 27 -7.89 35.50 -5.46
N ASN A 28 -9.15 35.37 -5.85
CA ASN A 28 -10.17 34.60 -5.15
C ASN A 28 -9.98 33.07 -5.32
N GLN A 29 -8.78 32.63 -5.68
CA GLN A 29 -8.50 31.27 -6.13
C GLN A 29 -7.04 30.88 -5.83
N LEU A 30 -6.82 29.65 -5.34
CA LEU A 30 -5.51 29.00 -5.38
C LEU A 30 -5.39 28.21 -6.70
N ILE A 31 -4.28 28.33 -7.40
CA ILE A 31 -4.03 27.63 -8.68
C ILE A 31 -2.83 26.70 -8.52
N SER A 32 -2.94 25.47 -9.01
CA SER A 32 -1.86 24.50 -9.03
C SER A 32 -1.81 23.76 -10.36
N GLY A 33 -1.02 24.29 -11.30
CA GLY A 33 -1.03 23.81 -12.68
C GLY A 33 -2.43 23.94 -13.30
N HIS A 34 -3.00 22.82 -13.72
CA HIS A 34 -4.33 22.74 -14.34
C HIS A 34 -5.48 22.61 -13.31
N ALA A 35 -5.19 22.51 -12.01
CA ALA A 35 -6.20 22.45 -10.96
C ALA A 35 -6.33 23.78 -10.20
N SER A 36 -7.51 24.05 -9.63
CA SER A 36 -7.76 25.24 -8.81
C SER A 36 -8.74 25.02 -7.66
N ILE A 37 -8.63 25.86 -6.63
CA ILE A 37 -9.60 25.97 -5.51
C ILE A 37 -10.12 27.41 -5.49
N THR A 38 -11.39 27.60 -5.83
CA THR A 38 -12.05 28.92 -5.93
C THR A 38 -12.89 29.21 -4.68
N LEU A 39 -12.71 30.38 -4.08
CA LEU A 39 -13.52 30.85 -2.95
C LEU A 39 -14.89 31.33 -3.43
N ILE A 40 -15.96 30.72 -2.92
CA ILE A 40 -17.35 31.13 -3.14
C ILE A 40 -17.83 31.91 -1.92
N THR A 41 -18.33 33.13 -2.11
CA THR A 41 -19.03 33.91 -1.09
C THR A 41 -20.54 33.78 -1.30
N TYR A 42 -21.26 33.22 -0.32
CA TYR A 42 -22.73 33.09 -0.37
C TYR A 42 -23.45 34.27 0.30
N SER A 43 -22.89 34.76 1.40
CA SER A 43 -23.32 35.97 2.11
C SER A 43 -22.15 36.55 2.90
N GLU A 44 -22.39 37.65 3.62
CA GLU A 44 -21.50 38.04 4.72
C GLU A 44 -21.26 36.83 5.65
N ASN A 45 -19.99 36.59 6.00
CA ASN A 45 -19.54 35.48 6.85
C ASN A 45 -20.09 34.09 6.47
N GLN A 46 -20.30 33.81 5.18
CA GLN A 46 -20.58 32.46 4.67
C GLN A 46 -19.84 32.16 3.37
N PHE A 47 -18.87 31.26 3.45
CA PHE A 47 -18.00 30.89 2.33
C PHE A 47 -17.97 29.38 2.08
N GLY A 48 -17.83 28.99 0.81
CA GLY A 48 -17.54 27.63 0.36
C GLY A 48 -16.38 27.60 -0.62
N LEU A 49 -16.05 26.41 -1.13
CA LEU A 49 -14.96 26.20 -2.09
C LEU A 49 -15.44 25.34 -3.26
N SER A 50 -15.18 25.79 -4.49
CA SER A 50 -15.25 24.94 -5.68
C SER A 50 -13.85 24.45 -6.04
N PHE A 51 -13.70 23.15 -6.27
CA PHE A 51 -12.46 22.54 -6.78
C PHE A 51 -12.66 22.26 -8.27
N SER A 52 -11.67 22.58 -9.11
CA SER A 52 -11.76 22.29 -10.55
C SER A 52 -10.43 21.82 -11.13
N PHE A 53 -10.50 21.12 -12.26
CA PHE A 53 -9.36 20.61 -13.01
C PHE A 53 -9.68 20.60 -14.51
N ASP A 54 -8.75 21.06 -15.36
CA ASP A 54 -8.96 21.26 -16.81
C ASP A 54 -10.27 22.02 -17.13
N GLY A 55 -10.62 23.00 -16.27
CA GLY A 55 -11.83 23.82 -16.38
C GLY A 55 -13.14 23.17 -15.91
N ASN A 56 -13.12 21.89 -15.53
CA ASN A 56 -14.30 21.16 -15.05
C ASN A 56 -14.35 21.15 -13.52
N GLU A 57 -15.53 21.33 -12.92
CA GLU A 57 -15.70 21.22 -11.46
C GLU A 57 -15.61 19.75 -11.01
N ILE A 58 -14.90 19.51 -9.89
CA ILE A 58 -14.84 18.23 -9.20
C ILE A 58 -15.46 18.45 -7.81
N PRO A 59 -16.76 18.19 -7.63
CA PRO A 59 -17.47 18.57 -6.42
C PRO A 59 -16.99 17.81 -5.18
N THR A 60 -17.04 18.44 -4.02
CA THR A 60 -16.75 17.76 -2.73
C THR A 60 -17.93 16.89 -2.28
N LEU A 61 -17.77 16.14 -1.17
CA LEU A 61 -18.84 15.32 -0.57
C LEU A 61 -20.14 16.10 -0.25
N ASP A 62 -20.04 17.41 -0.07
CA ASP A 62 -21.15 18.34 0.14
C ASP A 62 -20.77 19.69 -0.48
N PRO A 63 -21.07 19.94 -1.77
CA PRO A 63 -20.53 21.11 -2.49
C PRO A 63 -20.94 22.46 -1.91
N SER A 64 -22.03 22.50 -1.12
CA SER A 64 -22.47 23.70 -0.41
C SER A 64 -21.82 23.89 0.96
N ASN A 65 -21.09 22.90 1.48
CA ASN A 65 -20.62 22.84 2.86
C ASN A 65 -19.26 22.08 2.96
N PRO A 66 -18.12 22.76 2.74
CA PRO A 66 -16.79 22.14 2.63
C PRO A 66 -16.28 21.44 3.90
N VAL A 67 -16.88 21.72 5.06
CA VAL A 67 -16.68 20.94 6.28
C VAL A 67 -17.83 19.95 6.45
N SER A 68 -17.52 18.66 6.50
CA SER A 68 -18.46 17.57 6.74
C SER A 68 -17.94 16.66 7.86
N LEU A 69 -18.76 16.48 8.89
CA LEU A 69 -18.52 15.61 10.03
C LEU A 69 -19.67 14.60 10.15
N GLU A 70 -19.44 13.51 10.88
CA GLU A 70 -20.52 12.72 11.47
C GLU A 70 -20.39 12.73 12.99
N VAL A 71 -21.46 13.06 13.72
CA VAL A 71 -21.49 13.11 15.19
C VAL A 71 -22.58 12.17 15.69
N LYS A 72 -22.17 11.00 16.19
CA LYS A 72 -23.04 9.92 16.69
C LYS A 72 -24.19 9.61 15.71
N GLY A 73 -23.82 9.09 14.53
CA GLY A 73 -24.76 8.66 13.48
C GLY A 73 -25.55 9.78 12.80
N LYS A 74 -25.13 11.05 12.94
CA LYS A 74 -25.77 12.21 12.29
C LYS A 74 -24.74 13.05 11.54
N LYS A 75 -24.99 13.30 10.25
CA LYS A 75 -24.22 14.26 9.45
C LYS A 75 -24.32 15.65 10.07
N VAL A 76 -23.19 16.34 10.19
CA VAL A 76 -23.08 17.74 10.57
C VAL A 76 -22.12 18.39 9.58
N SER A 77 -22.65 19.19 8.65
CA SER A 77 -21.85 19.95 7.67
C SER A 77 -22.15 21.45 7.73
N GLY A 78 -21.23 22.27 7.25
CA GLY A 78 -21.45 23.70 7.13
C GLY A 78 -20.41 24.45 6.29
N LYS A 79 -20.67 25.75 6.13
CA LYS A 79 -19.81 26.73 5.45
C LYS A 79 -18.72 27.25 6.39
N TYR A 80 -17.67 27.82 5.81
CA TYR A 80 -16.72 28.63 6.57
C TYR A 80 -17.35 29.99 6.90
N PHE A 81 -17.11 30.50 8.11
CA PHE A 81 -17.48 31.87 8.49
C PHE A 81 -16.40 32.89 8.15
N SER A 82 -15.17 32.43 7.88
CA SER A 82 -14.04 33.26 7.49
C SER A 82 -13.11 32.47 6.58
N CYS A 83 -12.66 33.10 5.49
CA CYS A 83 -11.61 32.60 4.61
C CYS A 83 -10.67 33.76 4.24
N GLN A 84 -9.36 33.53 4.29
CA GLN A 84 -8.32 34.53 4.09
C GLN A 84 -7.17 33.94 3.26
N PHE A 85 -6.81 34.60 2.17
CA PHE A 85 -5.58 34.31 1.44
C PHE A 85 -4.38 34.87 2.23
N ILE A 86 -3.40 34.02 2.51
CA ILE A 86 -2.20 34.34 3.29
C ILE A 86 -1.01 33.75 2.52
N ASN A 87 -0.30 34.61 1.78
CA ASN A 87 0.69 34.20 0.77
C ASN A 87 0.06 33.17 -0.18
N ASP A 88 0.79 32.13 -0.58
CA ASP A 88 0.34 31.03 -1.46
C ASP A 88 -0.58 30.00 -0.76
N SER A 89 -1.34 30.43 0.26
CA SER A 89 -2.24 29.57 1.04
C SER A 89 -3.59 30.22 1.32
N LEU A 90 -4.61 29.39 1.56
CA LEU A 90 -5.96 29.81 1.94
C LEU A 90 -6.29 29.24 3.32
N LEU A 91 -6.40 30.11 4.32
CA LEU A 91 -6.84 29.80 5.68
C LEU A 91 -8.35 29.99 5.77
N CYS A 92 -9.10 28.94 6.08
CA CYS A 92 -10.55 28.98 6.27
C CYS A 92 -10.95 28.44 7.66
N LYS A 93 -12.04 28.97 8.22
CA LYS A 93 -12.58 28.58 9.53
C LYS A 93 -14.09 28.39 9.50
N ALA A 94 -14.57 27.28 10.03
CA ALA A 94 -16.00 26.99 10.22
C ALA A 94 -16.33 26.86 11.71
N SER A 95 -17.60 27.11 12.04
CA SER A 95 -18.18 26.82 13.35
C SER A 95 -19.46 26.03 13.11
N LEU A 96 -19.56 24.84 13.71
CA LEU A 96 -20.67 23.92 13.52
C LEU A 96 -21.33 23.65 14.87
N VAL A 97 -22.64 23.86 14.95
CA VAL A 97 -23.45 23.52 16.13
C VAL A 97 -24.24 22.26 15.84
N THR A 98 -24.03 21.24 16.63
CA THR A 98 -24.78 19.97 16.54
C THR A 98 -26.20 20.14 17.07
N ALA A 99 -27.12 19.28 16.63
CA ALA A 99 -28.50 19.24 17.14
C ALA A 99 -28.64 18.84 18.63
N ARG A 100 -27.52 18.65 19.35
CA ARG A 100 -27.45 18.34 20.79
C ARG A 100 -26.60 19.35 21.58
N GLY A 101 -26.14 20.43 20.94
CA GLY A 101 -25.48 21.58 21.58
C GLY A 101 -23.95 21.54 21.65
N SER A 102 -23.29 20.49 21.14
CA SER A 102 -21.83 20.53 20.95
C SER A 102 -21.48 21.54 19.85
N GLU A 103 -20.49 22.38 20.11
CA GLU A 103 -19.98 23.45 19.24
C GLU A 103 -18.56 23.10 18.78
N ILE A 104 -18.36 23.07 17.46
CA ILE A 104 -17.16 22.52 16.83
C ILE A 104 -16.54 23.58 15.94
N VAL A 105 -15.32 24.00 16.26
CA VAL A 105 -14.52 24.89 15.43
C VAL A 105 -13.60 24.05 14.55
N VAL A 106 -13.64 24.27 13.24
CA VAL A 106 -12.75 23.63 12.27
C VAL A 106 -11.91 24.69 11.58
N THR A 107 -10.60 24.48 11.56
CA THR A 107 -9.65 25.32 10.82
C THR A 107 -9.01 24.48 9.72
N ASP A 108 -9.21 24.90 8.48
CA ASP A 108 -8.63 24.29 7.28
C ASP A 108 -7.59 25.26 6.68
N LYS A 109 -6.44 24.72 6.26
CA LYS A 109 -5.44 25.45 5.47
C LYS A 109 -5.18 24.69 4.17
N TYR A 110 -5.33 25.38 3.04
CA TYR A 110 -5.01 24.85 1.72
C TYR A 110 -3.72 25.48 1.20
N PHE A 111 -2.83 24.65 0.65
CA PHE A 111 -1.56 25.06 0.04
C PHE A 111 -1.44 24.47 -1.36
N THR A 112 -0.86 25.22 -2.30
CA THR A 112 -0.51 24.70 -3.64
C THR A 112 0.74 23.80 -3.58
N LYS A 113 0.83 22.77 -4.42
CA LYS A 113 1.97 21.82 -4.46
C LYS A 113 2.50 21.52 -5.88
N GLY A 114 2.10 22.31 -6.86
CA GLY A 114 2.40 22.10 -8.28
C GLY A 114 1.60 20.96 -8.92
N ASP A 115 1.58 20.92 -10.25
CA ASP A 115 1.07 19.82 -11.09
C ASP A 115 -0.29 19.22 -10.66
N GLY A 116 -1.27 20.08 -10.37
CA GLY A 116 -2.62 19.64 -9.98
C GLY A 116 -2.79 19.25 -8.51
N ARG A 117 -1.77 19.47 -7.67
CA ARG A 117 -1.75 19.02 -6.26
C ARG A 117 -1.99 20.14 -5.25
N PHE A 118 -2.69 19.81 -4.17
CA PHE A 118 -2.89 20.67 -3.00
C PHE A 118 -2.66 19.90 -1.69
N GLU A 119 -2.16 20.57 -0.66
CA GLU A 119 -2.20 20.06 0.72
C GLU A 119 -3.34 20.73 1.49
N LEU A 120 -4.20 19.93 2.11
CA LEU A 120 -5.16 20.36 3.14
C LEU A 120 -4.59 19.97 4.51
N GLN A 121 -4.41 20.93 5.41
CA GLN A 121 -4.19 20.70 6.83
C GLN A 121 -5.48 21.06 7.58
N ARG A 122 -6.16 20.07 8.20
CA ARG A 122 -7.35 20.28 9.02
C ARG A 122 -7.04 20.12 10.50
N LYS A 123 -7.53 21.02 11.34
CA LYS A 123 -7.62 20.88 12.80
C LYS A 123 -9.04 21.13 13.28
N LEU A 124 -9.52 20.33 14.23
CA LEU A 124 -10.86 20.41 14.80
C LEU A 124 -10.78 20.51 16.33
N GLU A 125 -11.53 21.45 16.92
CA GLU A 125 -11.55 21.73 18.36
C GLU A 125 -12.98 21.96 18.86
N PHE A 126 -13.34 21.36 20.01
CA PHE A 126 -14.66 21.57 20.63
C PHE A 126 -14.66 22.83 21.50
N ALA A 127 -15.38 23.87 21.06
CA ALA A 127 -15.69 25.03 21.89
C ALA A 127 -16.64 24.62 23.03
N THR A 128 -17.60 23.74 22.75
CA THR A 128 -18.51 23.09 23.71
C THR A 128 -18.68 21.62 23.33
N ALA A 129 -18.64 20.72 24.31
CA ALA A 129 -18.75 19.26 24.11
C ALA A 129 -19.87 18.73 25.02
N MET A 130 -20.96 18.24 24.41
CA MET A 130 -22.15 17.78 25.12
C MET A 130 -22.17 16.26 25.19
N SER A 131 -22.32 15.69 26.40
CA SER A 131 -22.23 14.24 26.65
C SER A 131 -23.21 13.37 25.85
N MET A 132 -24.29 13.94 25.30
CA MET A 132 -25.22 13.25 24.42
C MET A 132 -24.63 12.97 23.02
N ASP A 133 -23.70 13.81 22.54
CA ASP A 133 -22.83 13.51 21.41
C ASP A 133 -21.64 12.71 21.95
N SER A 134 -21.68 11.38 21.88
CA SER A 134 -20.65 10.55 22.53
C SER A 134 -19.37 10.36 21.69
N HIS A 135 -19.45 10.54 20.38
CA HIS A 135 -18.35 10.26 19.45
C HIS A 135 -18.56 10.91 18.07
N PHE A 136 -17.48 11.11 17.30
CA PHE A 136 -17.53 11.76 15.99
C PHE A 136 -16.38 11.34 15.04
N ASN A 137 -16.59 11.57 13.73
CA ASN A 137 -15.60 11.47 12.64
C ASN A 137 -15.52 12.73 11.76
N SER A 138 -14.28 13.05 11.35
CA SER A 138 -13.78 13.77 10.17
C SER A 138 -14.21 13.15 8.84
N LEU A 139 -14.78 13.89 7.87
CA LEU A 139 -14.84 13.45 6.47
C LEU A 139 -14.30 14.53 5.51
N PHE A 140 -13.60 14.07 4.47
CA PHE A 140 -13.21 14.90 3.32
C PHE A 140 -13.14 14.03 2.05
N GLY A 141 -13.37 14.62 0.87
CA GLY A 141 -13.32 13.88 -0.39
C GLY A 141 -14.17 14.50 -1.49
N PHE A 142 -14.29 13.78 -2.60
CA PHE A 142 -14.84 14.26 -3.86
C PHE A 142 -15.88 13.30 -4.43
N ILE A 143 -16.88 13.85 -5.11
CA ILE A 143 -17.70 13.15 -6.10
C ILE A 143 -16.82 12.98 -7.33
N THR A 144 -16.30 11.77 -7.54
CA THR A 144 -15.39 11.46 -8.65
C THR A 144 -16.09 10.89 -9.87
N ASP A 145 -17.32 10.41 -9.73
CA ASP A 145 -18.20 10.06 -10.84
C ASP A 145 -19.67 10.14 -10.38
N SER A 146 -20.48 11.01 -10.97
CA SER A 146 -21.86 11.28 -10.58
C SER A 146 -22.92 10.37 -11.22
N VAL A 147 -22.54 9.47 -12.15
CA VAL A 147 -23.48 8.64 -12.93
C VAL A 147 -23.01 7.20 -13.14
N ALA A 148 -22.28 6.64 -12.17
CA ALA A 148 -21.70 5.30 -12.18
C ALA A 148 -22.64 4.21 -11.64
N THR A 149 -23.40 3.62 -12.56
CA THR A 149 -24.26 2.46 -12.32
C THR A 149 -23.53 1.19 -11.84
N ARG A 150 -22.19 1.16 -11.91
CA ARG A 150 -21.35 0.04 -11.45
C ARG A 150 -19.91 0.49 -11.20
N LEU A 151 -19.27 -0.06 -10.17
CA LEU A 151 -17.87 0.21 -9.85
C LEU A 151 -16.94 -0.07 -11.04
N THR A 152 -17.20 -1.16 -11.78
CA THR A 152 -16.36 -1.64 -12.90
C THR A 152 -16.33 -0.74 -14.13
N ARG A 153 -16.98 0.44 -14.13
CA ARG A 153 -16.75 1.46 -15.16
C ARG A 153 -15.41 2.18 -14.95
N ASN A 154 -15.00 2.34 -13.69
CA ASN A 154 -13.80 3.08 -13.31
C ASN A 154 -12.69 2.16 -12.82
N GLU A 155 -11.49 2.69 -12.75
CA GLU A 155 -10.30 2.00 -12.26
C GLU A 155 -9.88 2.60 -10.91
N TYR A 156 -9.41 1.76 -9.99
CA TYR A 156 -9.10 2.18 -8.62
C TYR A 156 -7.78 1.56 -8.17
N PHE A 157 -7.07 2.27 -7.29
CA PHE A 157 -5.88 1.73 -6.64
C PHE A 157 -5.88 2.05 -5.14
N ILE A 158 -5.75 0.99 -4.34
CA ILE A 158 -5.51 1.04 -2.89
C ILE A 158 -4.38 0.03 -2.58
N PRO A 159 -3.19 0.48 -2.13
CA PRO A 159 -2.00 -0.34 -1.88
C PRO A 159 -2.25 -1.63 -1.10
N GLY A 160 -1.87 -2.76 -1.69
CA GLY A 160 -2.00 -4.10 -1.10
C GLY A 160 -3.41 -4.69 -1.10
N VAL A 161 -4.42 -3.96 -1.60
CA VAL A 161 -5.84 -4.29 -1.41
C VAL A 161 -6.65 -4.28 -2.70
N TRP A 162 -6.63 -3.19 -3.47
CA TRP A 162 -7.45 -3.02 -4.66
C TRP A 162 -6.59 -2.57 -5.85
N TYR A 163 -6.59 -3.38 -6.91
CA TYR A 163 -5.91 -3.13 -8.17
C TYR A 163 -6.90 -3.27 -9.33
N LYS A 164 -7.51 -2.18 -9.79
CA LYS A 164 -8.45 -2.13 -10.94
C LYS A 164 -9.57 -3.19 -10.88
N GLY A 165 -9.29 -4.39 -11.39
CA GLY A 165 -10.21 -5.47 -11.72
C GLY A 165 -10.51 -6.46 -10.58
N ASN A 166 -10.37 -6.07 -9.31
CA ASN A 166 -10.83 -6.86 -8.15
C ASN A 166 -12.28 -7.40 -8.32
N PHE A 167 -13.11 -6.71 -9.11
CA PHE A 167 -14.50 -7.07 -9.39
C PHE A 167 -14.74 -7.75 -10.75
N SER A 168 -13.69 -8.25 -11.40
CA SER A 168 -13.80 -9.11 -12.58
C SER A 168 -13.94 -10.57 -12.16
N ALA A 169 -14.55 -11.42 -13.01
CA ALA A 169 -14.68 -12.85 -12.73
C ALA A 169 -13.35 -13.63 -12.69
N ALA A 170 -12.25 -13.03 -13.17
CA ALA A 170 -10.89 -13.55 -13.01
C ALA A 170 -10.22 -13.09 -11.69
N GLY A 171 -10.81 -12.13 -10.99
CA GLY A 171 -10.38 -11.67 -9.68
C GLY A 171 -10.88 -12.60 -8.58
N ASN A 172 -10.01 -13.49 -8.09
CA ASN A 172 -10.30 -14.32 -6.91
C ASN A 172 -10.33 -13.46 -5.64
N LEU A 173 -11.48 -12.83 -5.35
CA LEU A 173 -11.72 -12.12 -4.09
C LEU A 173 -11.72 -13.09 -2.90
N PRO A 174 -10.89 -12.87 -1.87
CA PRO A 174 -10.96 -13.64 -0.63
C PRO A 174 -12.33 -13.45 0.06
N PRO A 175 -12.92 -14.51 0.66
CA PRO A 175 -14.16 -14.40 1.42
C PRO A 175 -14.12 -13.27 2.45
N GLY A 176 -15.17 -12.44 2.46
CA GLY A 176 -15.29 -11.29 3.34
C GLY A 176 -14.61 -10.01 2.83
N THR A 177 -13.83 -10.02 1.76
CA THR A 177 -13.50 -8.75 1.07
C THR A 177 -14.78 -8.15 0.46
N PRO A 178 -14.95 -6.81 0.47
CA PRO A 178 -16.15 -6.18 -0.08
C PRO A 178 -16.31 -6.52 -1.57
N GLY A 179 -17.54 -6.80 -1.98
CA GLY A 179 -17.91 -7.12 -3.36
C GLY A 179 -18.19 -5.88 -4.22
N SER A 180 -18.57 -6.14 -5.48
CA SER A 180 -18.90 -5.11 -6.48
C SER A 180 -20.20 -4.35 -6.19
N ASN A 181 -21.05 -4.89 -5.32
CA ASN A 181 -22.38 -4.38 -4.99
C ASN A 181 -22.43 -3.66 -3.64
N ASP A 182 -21.36 -3.70 -2.85
CA ASP A 182 -21.33 -3.07 -1.53
C ASP A 182 -21.29 -1.54 -1.63
N ILE A 183 -21.66 -0.86 -0.55
CA ILE A 183 -21.69 0.61 -0.48
C ILE A 183 -20.31 1.18 -0.07
N TYR A 184 -19.52 0.45 0.75
CA TYR A 184 -18.36 0.99 1.46
C TYR A 184 -17.04 0.22 1.25
N HIS A 185 -16.14 0.82 0.47
CA HIS A 185 -14.82 0.31 0.15
C HIS A 185 -13.70 1.12 0.86
N TYR A 186 -13.93 1.52 2.12
CA TYR A 186 -12.96 2.22 2.98
C TYR A 186 -12.00 1.27 3.70
N TYR A 187 -10.70 1.51 3.64
CA TYR A 187 -9.67 0.72 4.32
C TYR A 187 -8.83 1.62 5.23
N ARG A 188 -8.43 1.12 6.39
CA ARG A 188 -7.63 1.91 7.34
C ARG A 188 -6.21 2.13 6.84
N ALA A 189 -5.64 3.29 7.15
CA ALA A 189 -4.28 3.64 6.77
C ALA A 189 -3.22 2.75 7.42
N ASP A 190 -3.51 2.14 8.59
CA ASP A 190 -2.70 1.11 9.25
C ASP A 190 -2.90 -0.32 8.69
N ARG A 191 -3.70 -0.48 7.61
CA ARG A 191 -3.98 -1.77 6.95
C ARG A 191 -3.69 -1.78 5.44
N ILE A 192 -3.04 -0.74 4.91
CA ILE A 192 -2.68 -0.59 3.49
C ILE A 192 -1.21 -0.17 3.35
N THR A 193 -0.51 -0.62 2.31
CA THR A 193 0.98 -0.51 2.22
C THR A 193 1.49 0.93 2.15
N LEU A 194 0.68 1.85 1.61
CA LEU A 194 0.88 3.29 1.66
C LEU A 194 -0.49 3.95 1.88
N PRO A 195 -0.59 5.05 2.63
CA PRO A 195 -1.86 5.63 3.06
C PRO A 195 -2.49 6.48 1.94
N LEU A 196 -2.97 5.84 0.87
CA LEU A 196 -3.62 6.51 -0.27
C LEU A 196 -4.88 5.79 -0.79
N VAL A 197 -5.74 6.56 -1.48
CA VAL A 197 -6.72 6.05 -2.45
C VAL A 197 -6.54 6.78 -3.79
N MET A 198 -6.70 6.06 -4.89
CA MET A 198 -6.76 6.61 -6.25
C MET A 198 -8.03 6.15 -6.96
N PHE A 199 -8.68 7.08 -7.64
CA PHE A 199 -9.71 6.87 -8.65
C PHE A 199 -9.16 7.26 -10.02
N ARG A 200 -9.53 6.53 -11.08
CA ARG A 200 -9.36 6.92 -12.48
C ARG A 200 -10.60 6.59 -13.30
N ASN A 201 -11.15 7.56 -14.02
CA ASN A 201 -12.09 7.30 -15.10
C ASN A 201 -11.29 6.90 -16.36
N PRO A 202 -11.51 5.71 -16.96
CA PRO A 202 -10.77 5.28 -18.14
C PRO A 202 -11.25 5.91 -19.45
N ALA A 203 -12.39 6.62 -19.47
CA ALA A 203 -12.95 7.22 -20.68
C ALA A 203 -12.30 8.57 -21.06
N ASP A 204 -11.93 9.38 -20.06
CA ASP A 204 -11.27 10.69 -20.21
C ASP A 204 -9.83 10.69 -19.66
N GLY A 205 -9.50 9.75 -18.77
CA GLY A 205 -8.22 9.67 -18.07
C GLY A 205 -8.14 10.49 -16.77
N LEU A 206 -9.24 11.13 -16.35
CA LEU A 206 -9.32 11.88 -15.10
C LEU A 206 -8.92 10.98 -13.93
N THR A 207 -7.88 11.39 -13.22
CA THR A 207 -7.25 10.65 -12.13
C THR A 207 -7.21 11.54 -10.90
N VAL A 208 -7.90 11.10 -9.85
CA VAL A 208 -8.03 11.81 -8.57
C VAL A 208 -7.46 10.93 -7.47
N SER A 209 -6.55 11.46 -6.65
CA SER A 209 -6.04 10.74 -5.49
C SER A 209 -6.01 11.58 -4.22
N ILE A 210 -6.17 10.88 -3.08
CA ILE A 210 -6.06 11.43 -1.74
C ILE A 210 -5.02 10.59 -0.99
N ILE A 211 -4.02 11.26 -0.41
CA ILE A 211 -2.95 10.65 0.39
C ILE A 211 -3.04 11.24 1.80
N HIS A 212 -3.11 10.40 2.84
CA HIS A 212 -3.03 10.86 4.22
C HIS A 212 -1.55 11.08 4.57
N LYS A 213 -1.13 12.33 4.43
CA LYS A 213 0.25 12.81 4.61
C LYS A 213 0.57 12.88 6.10
N ASP A 214 1.82 12.60 6.46
CA ASP A 214 2.34 12.54 7.83
C ASP A 214 1.57 11.55 8.76
N SER A 215 0.85 10.57 8.18
CA SER A 215 0.04 9.60 8.92
C SER A 215 0.90 8.68 9.78
N PRO A 216 0.67 8.58 11.11
CA PRO A 216 1.42 7.66 11.97
C PRO A 216 1.24 6.18 11.61
N ASN A 217 0.05 5.80 11.13
CA ASN A 217 -0.31 4.41 10.79
C ASN A 217 -0.13 3.37 11.92
N GLU A 218 -0.07 3.82 13.18
CA GLU A 218 0.12 2.96 14.36
C GLU A 218 -1.21 2.38 14.87
N THR A 219 -1.33 1.05 14.91
CA THR A 219 -2.43 0.38 15.62
C THR A 219 -2.21 0.46 17.13
N VAL A 220 -3.23 0.88 17.89
CA VAL A 220 -3.17 1.02 19.36
C VAL A 220 -3.82 -0.16 20.10
N LEU A 221 -3.43 -0.42 21.35
CA LEU A 221 -3.93 -1.56 22.16
C LEU A 221 -5.46 -1.61 22.27
N GLN A 222 -6.12 -0.46 22.28
CA GLN A 222 -7.57 -0.34 22.34
C GLN A 222 -8.25 -0.89 21.07
N ASP A 223 -7.57 -0.90 19.92
CA ASP A 223 -8.05 -1.56 18.69
C ASP A 223 -8.02 -3.10 18.81
N ALA A 224 -6.98 -3.65 19.44
CA ALA A 224 -6.87 -5.08 19.72
C ALA A 224 -7.97 -5.53 20.71
N ASN A 225 -8.26 -4.70 21.71
CA ASN A 225 -9.33 -4.91 22.69
C ASN A 225 -10.75 -4.64 22.15
N GLY A 226 -10.92 -4.37 20.84
CA GLY A 226 -12.24 -4.19 20.22
C GLY A 226 -12.99 -2.92 20.65
N ILE A 227 -12.28 -1.89 21.12
CA ILE A 227 -12.88 -0.59 21.45
C ILE A 227 -13.18 0.16 20.15
N TYR A 228 -14.33 0.85 20.10
CA TYR A 228 -14.79 1.61 18.92
C TYR A 228 -14.61 3.13 19.05
N ILE A 229 -14.42 3.65 20.27
CA ILE A 229 -14.30 5.08 20.56
C ILE A 229 -13.01 5.31 21.37
N ASN A 230 -12.04 6.04 20.84
CA ASN A 230 -10.80 6.37 21.54
C ASN A 230 -10.13 7.62 20.94
N ALA A 231 -9.34 8.34 21.74
CA ALA A 231 -8.58 9.51 21.28
C ALA A 231 -7.27 9.13 20.54
N ASP A 232 -6.72 7.96 20.86
CA ASP A 232 -5.40 7.49 20.41
C ASP A 232 -5.43 7.00 18.94
N TYR A 233 -6.61 6.91 18.31
CA TYR A 233 -6.74 6.56 16.89
C TYR A 233 -6.26 7.72 16.00
N GLN A 234 -4.96 7.77 15.73
CA GLN A 234 -4.33 8.82 14.93
C GLN A 234 -4.17 8.45 13.45
N TYR A 235 -4.68 7.30 13.01
CA TYR A 235 -4.79 6.89 11.60
C TYR A 235 -6.16 7.25 11.00
N GLY A 236 -6.20 7.49 9.69
CA GLY A 236 -7.44 7.65 8.92
C GLY A 236 -7.89 6.37 8.20
N SER A 237 -8.91 6.49 7.36
CA SER A 237 -9.33 5.50 6.38
C SER A 237 -9.56 6.15 5.03
N LEU A 238 -9.22 5.42 3.98
CA LEU A 238 -9.20 5.89 2.60
C LEU A 238 -9.91 4.87 1.73
N GLY A 239 -10.66 5.33 0.73
CA GLY A 239 -11.32 4.43 -0.19
C GLY A 239 -12.46 5.06 -0.95
N ILE A 240 -13.38 4.19 -1.37
CA ILE A 240 -14.50 4.53 -2.24
C ILE A 240 -15.83 4.29 -1.51
N LYS A 241 -16.82 5.16 -1.74
CA LYS A 241 -18.24 4.87 -1.47
C LYS A 241 -18.99 4.83 -2.80
N ARG A 242 -19.93 3.88 -2.96
CA ARG A 242 -20.95 3.92 -4.03
C ARG A 242 -22.34 4.02 -3.43
N GLU A 243 -23.07 5.07 -3.77
CA GLU A 243 -24.44 5.33 -3.30
C GLU A 243 -25.20 6.12 -4.36
N ASN A 244 -26.46 5.77 -4.63
CA ASN A 244 -27.32 6.45 -5.62
C ASN A 244 -26.64 6.64 -7.00
N ASP A 245 -25.96 5.60 -7.49
CA ASP A 245 -25.12 5.60 -8.69
C ASP A 245 -24.07 6.73 -8.76
N THR A 246 -23.64 7.24 -7.62
CA THR A 246 -22.52 8.17 -7.45
C THR A 246 -21.34 7.46 -6.79
N ILE A 247 -20.12 7.72 -7.29
CA ILE A 247 -18.84 7.33 -6.70
C ILE A 247 -18.24 8.50 -5.94
N TYR A 248 -17.92 8.27 -4.68
CA TYR A 248 -17.18 9.19 -3.84
C TYR A 248 -15.80 8.62 -3.57
N THR A 249 -14.75 9.42 -3.76
CA THR A 249 -13.39 9.11 -3.29
C THR A 249 -13.17 9.86 -1.99
N THR A 250 -12.95 9.13 -0.90
CA THR A 250 -13.19 9.64 0.46
C THR A 250 -12.07 9.31 1.44
N PHE A 251 -11.82 10.26 2.34
CA PHE A 251 -11.06 10.13 3.56
C PHE A 251 -11.98 10.26 4.79
N VAL A 252 -11.79 9.39 5.78
CA VAL A 252 -12.51 9.39 7.06
C VAL A 252 -11.49 9.36 8.20
N TYR A 253 -11.66 10.19 9.23
CA TYR A 253 -10.73 10.25 10.36
C TYR A 253 -11.46 10.38 11.71
N PRO A 254 -11.14 9.57 12.73
CA PRO A 254 -10.25 8.40 12.67
C PRO A 254 -10.77 7.29 11.74
N GLY A 255 -9.91 6.32 11.46
CA GLY A 255 -10.14 5.33 10.41
C GLY A 255 -11.22 4.29 10.69
N SER A 256 -12.39 4.46 10.08
CA SER A 256 -13.48 3.47 10.02
C SER A 256 -13.48 2.66 8.72
N GLU A 257 -13.62 1.33 8.83
CA GLU A 257 -13.89 0.44 7.68
C GLU A 257 -15.40 0.28 7.38
N HIS A 258 -16.24 0.97 8.16
CA HIS A 258 -17.71 0.92 8.13
C HIS A 258 -18.28 -0.50 8.41
N GLU A 259 -19.52 -0.75 7.98
CA GLU A 259 -20.19 -2.04 8.16
C GLU A 259 -19.70 -3.05 7.12
N ARG A 260 -18.76 -3.89 7.55
CA ARG A 260 -18.20 -5.01 6.79
C ARG A 260 -18.21 -6.27 7.62
N THR A 261 -18.60 -7.39 7.01
CA THR A 261 -18.57 -8.74 7.60
C THR A 261 -17.17 -9.22 7.99
N SER A 262 -16.11 -8.55 7.53
CA SER A 262 -14.69 -8.84 7.81
C SER A 262 -13.90 -7.68 8.42
N GLY A 263 -14.51 -6.50 8.55
CA GLY A 263 -13.82 -5.30 9.01
C GLY A 263 -13.60 -5.30 10.51
N LYS A 264 -12.61 -4.55 10.99
CA LYS A 264 -12.50 -4.21 12.42
C LYS A 264 -13.60 -3.24 12.88
N GLY A 265 -14.40 -2.73 11.95
CA GLY A 265 -15.61 -1.94 12.16
C GLY A 265 -15.35 -0.43 12.18
N TYR A 266 -16.23 0.30 12.86
CA TYR A 266 -16.12 1.74 13.06
C TYR A 266 -15.00 2.10 14.05
N ARG A 267 -14.31 3.22 13.83
CA ARG A 267 -13.51 3.90 14.84
C ARG A 267 -13.92 5.36 14.89
N PHE A 268 -14.04 5.90 16.09
CA PHE A 268 -14.43 7.28 16.35
C PHE A 268 -13.55 7.94 17.41
N HIS A 269 -13.42 9.26 17.34
CA HIS A 269 -12.89 10.04 18.47
C HIS A 269 -14.02 10.35 19.46
N PRO A 270 -13.75 10.41 20.78
CA PRO A 270 -14.70 10.94 21.75
C PRO A 270 -14.90 12.45 21.54
N VAL A 271 -16.13 12.92 21.69
CA VAL A 271 -16.45 14.35 21.70
C VAL A 271 -16.00 14.93 23.04
N GLN A 272 -14.84 15.59 23.06
CA GLN A 272 -14.25 16.16 24.26
C GLN A 272 -13.42 17.41 23.93
N LYS A 273 -13.32 18.34 24.89
CA LYS A 273 -12.37 19.46 24.79
C LYS A 273 -10.94 18.92 24.90
N GLY A 274 -10.02 19.50 24.13
CA GLY A 274 -8.61 19.06 24.10
C GLY A 274 -8.35 17.75 23.35
N ILE A 275 -9.31 17.21 22.59
CA ILE A 275 -9.04 16.11 21.66
C ILE A 275 -7.99 16.51 20.61
N LYS A 276 -7.00 15.64 20.35
CA LYS A 276 -6.10 15.79 19.20
C LYS A 276 -6.78 15.24 17.95
N HIS A 277 -7.50 16.10 17.24
CA HIS A 277 -8.13 15.79 15.96
C HIS A 277 -7.59 16.71 14.86
N GLU A 278 -6.47 16.29 14.27
CA GLU A 278 -5.76 17.03 13.23
C GLU A 278 -5.13 16.06 12.22
N TYR A 279 -5.15 16.42 10.94
CA TYR A 279 -4.62 15.59 9.86
C TYR A 279 -4.23 16.41 8.62
N ASN A 280 -3.29 15.87 7.85
CA ASN A 280 -2.82 16.44 6.60
C ASN A 280 -3.19 15.52 5.43
N LEU A 281 -3.81 16.06 4.38
CA LEU A 281 -4.08 15.36 3.13
C LEU A 281 -3.31 16.01 1.99
N GLU A 282 -2.64 15.22 1.15
CA GLU A 282 -2.35 15.68 -0.21
C GLU A 282 -3.45 15.17 -1.15
N ILE A 283 -3.96 16.09 -1.97
CA ILE A 283 -5.01 15.90 -2.97
C ILE A 283 -4.35 16.12 -4.33
N SER A 284 -4.57 15.24 -5.30
CA SER A 284 -4.01 15.36 -6.65
C SER A 284 -5.09 15.18 -7.71
N PHE A 285 -5.11 16.09 -8.68
CA PHE A 285 -5.94 16.02 -9.89
C PHE A 285 -5.02 15.96 -11.13
N SER A 286 -5.22 14.98 -12.01
CA SER A 286 -4.36 14.78 -13.18
C SER A 286 -5.08 14.00 -14.28
N THR A 287 -4.61 14.12 -15.53
CA THR A 287 -5.04 13.28 -16.64
C THR A 287 -3.97 12.23 -16.93
N THR A 288 -4.32 10.95 -16.92
CA THR A 288 -3.37 9.84 -17.15
C THR A 288 -3.83 8.93 -18.29
N SER A 289 -2.88 8.51 -19.14
CA SER A 289 -3.20 7.75 -20.36
C SER A 289 -3.66 6.30 -20.11
N ASN A 290 -3.27 5.71 -18.99
CA ASN A 290 -3.62 4.32 -18.63
C ASN A 290 -3.44 4.06 -17.13
N TYR A 291 -4.05 2.97 -16.66
CA TYR A 291 -4.00 2.52 -15.27
C TYR A 291 -2.58 2.39 -14.69
N ALA A 292 -1.62 1.80 -15.42
CA ALA A 292 -0.28 1.55 -14.89
C ALA A 292 0.51 2.86 -14.69
N THR A 293 0.32 3.85 -15.57
CA THR A 293 0.83 5.22 -15.36
C THR A 293 0.20 5.88 -14.14
N ALA A 294 -1.12 5.74 -13.95
CA ALA A 294 -1.82 6.29 -12.79
C ALA A 294 -1.32 5.72 -11.45
N VAL A 295 -1.21 4.37 -11.38
CA VAL A 295 -0.66 3.65 -10.24
C VAL A 295 0.79 4.06 -9.97
N LYS A 296 1.66 4.06 -10.98
CA LYS A 296 3.07 4.44 -10.82
C LYS A 296 3.21 5.85 -10.25
N ASN A 297 2.49 6.83 -10.82
CA ASN A 297 2.60 8.22 -10.40
C ASN A 297 2.07 8.42 -8.97
N THR A 298 0.92 7.83 -8.63
CA THR A 298 0.32 7.95 -7.29
C THR A 298 1.10 7.18 -6.23
N TRP A 299 1.60 5.98 -6.54
CA TRP A 299 2.47 5.19 -5.66
C TRP A 299 3.75 5.94 -5.34
N ASN A 300 4.49 6.38 -6.38
CA ASN A 300 5.74 7.10 -6.19
C ASN A 300 5.50 8.36 -5.34
N ARG A 301 4.46 9.15 -5.63
CA ARG A 301 4.17 10.34 -4.84
C ARG A 301 3.87 10.04 -3.36
N ALA A 302 3.11 8.99 -3.07
CA ALA A 302 2.84 8.58 -1.70
C ALA A 302 4.08 8.01 -1.00
N PHE A 303 4.96 7.32 -1.72
CA PHE A 303 6.24 6.82 -1.21
C PHE A 303 7.21 7.97 -0.89
N ASP A 304 7.32 8.95 -1.80
CA ASP A 304 8.13 10.16 -1.62
C ASP A 304 7.63 11.02 -0.44
N LEU A 305 6.30 11.08 -0.24
CA LEU A 305 5.68 11.76 0.91
C LEU A 305 5.88 11.01 2.23
N TYR A 306 5.81 9.68 2.20
CA TYR A 306 6.07 8.84 3.38
C TYR A 306 7.56 8.84 3.76
N ASN A 307 8.45 9.08 2.78
CA ASN A 307 9.90 9.21 2.93
C ASN A 307 10.49 8.16 3.90
N PRO A 308 10.29 6.85 3.62
CA PRO A 308 10.61 5.79 4.56
C PRO A 308 12.11 5.83 4.90
N LYS A 309 12.41 5.90 6.20
CA LYS A 309 13.79 6.00 6.69
C LYS A 309 14.63 4.85 6.17
N ILE A 310 15.64 5.18 5.37
CA ILE A 310 16.65 4.22 4.92
C ILE A 310 17.59 3.93 6.08
N TYR A 311 17.68 2.67 6.48
CA TYR A 311 18.65 2.20 7.47
C TYR A 311 19.86 1.62 6.74
N PRO A 312 21.09 2.10 6.99
CA PRO A 312 22.29 1.46 6.47
C PRO A 312 22.50 0.14 7.23
N VAL A 313 22.38 -0.98 6.51
CA VAL A 313 22.58 -2.34 7.02
C VAL A 313 23.74 -2.97 6.27
N ASP A 314 24.66 -3.63 6.96
CA ASP A 314 25.68 -4.44 6.30
C ASP A 314 25.05 -5.73 5.76
N LEU A 315 24.83 -5.74 4.45
CA LEU A 315 24.28 -6.90 3.73
C LEU A 315 25.26 -8.08 3.70
N SER A 316 26.57 -7.84 3.90
CA SER A 316 27.60 -8.87 4.00
C SER A 316 27.44 -9.62 5.32
N PHE A 317 27.42 -8.91 6.46
CA PHE A 317 27.13 -9.49 7.77
C PHE A 317 25.77 -10.20 7.80
N THR A 318 24.75 -9.63 7.16
CA THR A 318 23.42 -10.24 7.04
C THR A 318 23.47 -11.55 6.24
N TYR A 319 24.23 -11.59 5.14
CA TYR A 319 24.39 -12.78 4.31
C TYR A 319 25.23 -13.87 5.00
N ASP A 320 26.34 -13.50 5.66
CA ASP A 320 27.18 -14.44 6.40
C ASP A 320 26.39 -15.08 7.57
N GLY A 321 25.59 -14.31 8.30
CA GLY A 321 24.70 -14.84 9.35
C GLY A 321 23.57 -15.73 8.82
N LEU A 322 23.08 -15.47 7.59
CA LEU A 322 22.20 -16.41 6.89
C LEU A 322 22.94 -17.72 6.56
N ILE A 323 24.14 -17.66 5.96
CA ILE A 323 24.95 -18.84 5.67
C ILE A 323 25.27 -19.65 6.93
N GLU A 324 25.60 -19.01 8.05
CA GLU A 324 25.80 -19.65 9.36
C GLU A 324 24.53 -20.39 9.82
N THR A 325 23.38 -19.74 9.73
CA THR A 325 22.07 -20.32 10.04
C THR A 325 21.80 -21.56 9.19
N LEU A 326 22.07 -21.49 7.88
CA LEU A 326 21.89 -22.61 6.97
C LEU A 326 22.86 -23.76 7.26
N LEU A 327 24.13 -23.47 7.55
CA LEU A 327 25.13 -24.49 7.90
C LEU A 327 24.84 -25.18 9.23
N THR A 328 24.22 -24.46 10.17
CA THR A 328 23.78 -24.95 11.49
C THR A 328 22.61 -25.91 11.38
N TYR A 329 21.55 -25.55 10.64
CA TYR A 329 20.36 -26.40 10.47
C TYR A 329 20.45 -27.39 9.30
N TYR A 330 21.65 -27.61 8.76
CA TYR A 330 21.89 -28.52 7.66
C TYR A 330 21.73 -29.99 8.10
N VAL A 331 20.77 -30.70 7.50
CA VAL A 331 20.55 -32.13 7.71
C VAL A 331 21.25 -32.92 6.58
N PRO A 332 22.37 -33.63 6.86
CA PRO A 332 23.03 -34.46 5.86
C PRO A 332 22.25 -35.74 5.53
N ASP A 333 22.42 -36.23 4.32
CA ASP A 333 22.03 -37.59 3.94
C ASP A 333 23.10 -38.64 4.28
N ASN A 334 22.75 -39.91 4.10
CA ASN A 334 23.60 -41.07 4.34
C ASN A 334 24.96 -41.03 3.59
N THR A 335 25.06 -40.34 2.45
CA THR A 335 26.32 -40.22 1.68
C THR A 335 27.29 -39.21 2.31
N MET A 336 26.78 -38.28 3.11
CA MET A 336 27.54 -37.31 3.92
C MET A 336 27.56 -37.68 5.41
N GLY A 337 27.33 -38.95 5.76
CA GLY A 337 27.38 -39.46 7.13
C GLY A 337 26.15 -39.13 7.99
N GLY A 338 25.06 -38.66 7.39
CA GLY A 338 23.77 -38.48 8.06
C GLY A 338 22.98 -39.78 8.20
N ILE A 339 21.78 -39.66 8.77
CA ILE A 339 20.82 -40.78 8.97
C ILE A 339 19.59 -40.70 8.04
N ARG A 340 19.54 -39.70 7.15
CA ARG A 340 18.44 -39.44 6.21
C ARG A 340 18.80 -39.89 4.81
N ASP A 341 17.80 -40.24 3.99
CA ASP A 341 18.02 -40.60 2.59
C ASP A 341 18.12 -39.38 1.65
N ALA A 342 17.83 -38.19 2.15
CA ALA A 342 17.90 -36.92 1.43
C ALA A 342 18.44 -35.80 2.33
N ALA A 343 19.28 -34.94 1.75
CA ALA A 343 19.83 -33.78 2.42
C ALA A 343 18.87 -32.58 2.33
N GLY A 344 18.87 -31.73 3.34
CA GLY A 344 17.98 -30.57 3.40
C GLY A 344 18.08 -29.83 4.72
N PHE A 345 16.98 -29.17 5.09
CA PHE A 345 16.84 -28.34 6.28
C PHE A 345 15.47 -28.62 6.92
N PRO A 346 15.30 -28.59 8.24
CA PRO A 346 14.00 -28.79 8.88
C PRO A 346 13.00 -27.72 8.42
N PHE A 347 11.72 -28.09 8.29
CA PHE A 347 10.67 -27.15 7.89
C PHE A 347 10.40 -26.08 8.95
N GLN A 348 10.66 -26.40 10.23
CA GLN A 348 10.45 -25.51 11.37
C GLN A 348 11.53 -25.71 12.44
N VAL A 349 11.89 -24.61 13.12
CA VAL A 349 12.82 -24.56 14.25
C VAL A 349 12.15 -23.76 15.38
N SER A 350 12.36 -24.19 16.62
CA SER A 350 11.85 -23.53 17.82
C SER A 350 12.54 -22.18 18.07
N LEU A 351 11.78 -21.10 18.19
CA LEU A 351 12.32 -19.76 18.52
C LEU A 351 12.74 -19.62 20.01
N THR A 352 12.47 -20.61 20.86
CA THR A 352 12.83 -20.59 22.29
C THR A 352 13.93 -21.56 22.66
N THR A 353 14.11 -22.65 21.91
CA THR A 353 15.13 -23.68 22.15
C THR A 353 16.11 -23.86 21.00
N PHE A 354 15.86 -23.26 19.84
CA PHE A 354 16.64 -23.42 18.61
C PHE A 354 16.70 -24.88 18.08
N GLU A 355 15.84 -25.76 18.58
CA GLU A 355 15.75 -27.16 18.14
C GLU A 355 14.83 -27.32 16.91
N PRO A 356 15.17 -28.20 15.95
CA PRO A 356 14.28 -28.59 14.86
C PRO A 356 12.97 -29.20 15.35
N MET A 357 11.83 -28.64 14.91
CA MET A 357 10.48 -29.10 15.29
C MET A 357 9.87 -30.08 14.29
N GLY A 358 10.43 -30.19 13.08
CA GLY A 358 10.03 -31.15 12.05
C GLY A 358 11.06 -31.28 10.95
N ILE A 359 11.47 -32.52 10.63
CA ILE A 359 12.39 -32.83 9.54
C ILE A 359 11.58 -33.42 8.38
N ASP A 360 10.91 -32.52 7.67
CA ASP A 360 10.32 -32.71 6.35
C ASP A 360 10.72 -31.52 5.45
N TYR A 361 10.70 -31.71 4.14
CA TYR A 361 11.34 -30.79 3.18
C TYR A 361 10.35 -30.32 2.10
N GLN A 362 10.13 -29.01 1.97
CA GLN A 362 9.30 -28.40 0.92
C GLN A 362 10.17 -27.61 -0.09
N MET A 363 10.08 -27.91 -1.39
CA MET A 363 11.06 -27.47 -2.39
C MET A 363 11.24 -25.94 -2.55
N GLY A 364 10.16 -25.19 -2.27
CA GLY A 364 10.06 -23.74 -2.48
C GLY A 364 9.10 -23.10 -1.47
N PHE A 365 8.58 -21.92 -1.80
CA PHE A 365 7.65 -21.12 -0.98
C PHE A 365 8.09 -20.88 0.47
N VAL A 366 7.68 -21.70 1.45
CA VAL A 366 8.10 -21.55 2.86
C VAL A 366 9.31 -22.42 3.17
N GLY A 367 9.36 -23.65 2.65
CA GLY A 367 10.49 -24.55 2.92
C GLY A 367 11.78 -24.22 2.16
N MET A 368 11.68 -23.52 1.03
CA MET A 368 12.77 -22.93 0.22
C MET A 368 13.96 -23.84 -0.13
N GLN A 369 13.86 -25.16 0.05
CA GLN A 369 15.01 -26.08 0.13
C GLN A 369 16.00 -25.96 -1.03
N ILE A 370 15.51 -25.76 -2.26
CA ILE A 370 16.36 -25.64 -3.45
C ILE A 370 17.09 -24.30 -3.48
N ALA A 371 16.43 -23.20 -3.13
CA ALA A 371 17.09 -21.88 -3.00
C ALA A 371 18.12 -21.89 -1.86
N THR A 372 17.81 -22.55 -0.74
CA THR A 372 18.72 -22.75 0.38
C THR A 372 19.96 -23.57 -0.01
N GLY A 373 19.77 -24.66 -0.76
CA GLY A 373 20.84 -25.45 -1.35
C GLY A 373 21.69 -24.67 -2.37
N TYR A 374 21.05 -23.80 -3.16
CA TYR A 374 21.75 -22.88 -4.06
C TYR A 374 22.66 -21.91 -3.31
N TYR A 375 22.20 -21.27 -2.22
CA TYR A 375 23.04 -20.35 -1.46
C TYR A 375 24.29 -21.04 -0.87
N LEU A 376 24.15 -22.24 -0.29
CA LEU A 376 25.32 -23.02 0.16
C LEU A 376 26.23 -23.43 -1.00
N TYR A 377 25.67 -23.85 -2.14
CA TYR A 377 26.46 -24.21 -3.32
C TYR A 377 27.27 -23.02 -3.85
N ARG A 378 26.63 -21.85 -3.97
CA ARG A 378 27.25 -20.59 -4.38
C ARG A 378 28.37 -20.18 -3.42
N GLU A 379 28.07 -20.13 -2.13
CA GLU A 379 29.02 -19.81 -1.06
C GLU A 379 30.28 -20.69 -1.11
N GLY A 380 30.09 -22.00 -1.28
CA GLY A 380 31.20 -22.95 -1.36
C GLY A 380 32.05 -22.82 -2.63
N ILE A 381 31.49 -22.30 -3.73
CA ILE A 381 32.28 -21.93 -4.92
C ILE A 381 33.02 -20.60 -4.69
N GLU A 382 32.32 -19.55 -4.24
CA GLU A 382 32.87 -18.20 -4.11
C GLU A 382 33.96 -18.11 -3.03
N LYS A 383 33.80 -18.81 -1.90
CA LYS A 383 34.82 -18.91 -0.83
C LYS A 383 35.68 -20.18 -0.92
N GLN A 384 35.64 -20.90 -2.04
CA GLN A 384 36.41 -22.14 -2.31
C GLN A 384 36.25 -23.27 -1.24
N ASN A 385 35.17 -23.22 -0.45
CA ASN A 385 34.86 -24.19 0.59
C ASN A 385 34.16 -25.41 0.01
N VAL A 386 34.94 -26.46 -0.26
CA VAL A 386 34.50 -27.73 -0.83
C VAL A 386 33.34 -28.35 -0.03
N LEU A 387 33.41 -28.37 1.31
CA LEU A 387 32.38 -28.96 2.15
C LEU A 387 31.04 -28.21 2.04
N THR A 388 31.07 -26.87 2.06
CA THR A 388 29.86 -26.04 1.90
C THR A 388 29.27 -26.17 0.49
N LYS A 389 30.13 -26.27 -0.53
CA LYS A 389 29.74 -26.54 -1.92
C LYS A 389 29.07 -27.90 -2.06
N ASP A 390 29.64 -28.96 -1.47
CA ASP A 390 29.07 -30.32 -1.53
C ASP A 390 27.76 -30.43 -0.75
N LYS A 391 27.67 -29.79 0.44
CA LYS A 391 26.42 -29.65 1.20
C LYS A 391 25.28 -29.08 0.34
N GLY A 392 25.54 -27.97 -0.36
CA GLY A 392 24.57 -27.35 -1.26
C GLY A 392 24.25 -28.21 -2.49
N ALA A 393 25.27 -28.79 -3.12
CA ALA A 393 25.12 -29.66 -4.29
C ALA A 393 24.25 -30.89 -4.00
N ALA A 394 24.38 -31.52 -2.82
CA ALA A 394 23.56 -32.67 -2.44
C ALA A 394 22.06 -32.35 -2.41
N VAL A 395 21.67 -31.21 -1.84
CA VAL A 395 20.26 -30.75 -1.82
C VAL A 395 19.76 -30.52 -3.24
N LEU A 396 20.53 -29.80 -4.07
CA LEU A 396 20.19 -29.53 -5.47
C LEU A 396 20.06 -30.82 -6.30
N ASN A 397 20.97 -31.77 -6.11
CA ASN A 397 20.98 -33.07 -6.77
C ASN A 397 19.78 -33.94 -6.36
N PHE A 398 19.44 -33.97 -5.07
CA PHE A 398 18.26 -34.69 -4.59
C PHE A 398 16.99 -34.17 -5.30
N TRP A 399 16.74 -32.86 -5.25
CA TRP A 399 15.53 -32.27 -5.82
C TRP A 399 15.50 -32.38 -7.36
N ALA A 400 16.61 -32.14 -8.05
CA ALA A 400 16.69 -32.30 -9.51
C ALA A 400 16.44 -33.77 -9.95
N GLY A 401 16.99 -34.74 -9.22
CA GLY A 401 16.88 -36.17 -9.57
C GLY A 401 15.59 -36.86 -9.11
N ASN A 402 14.89 -36.33 -8.10
CA ASN A 402 13.76 -37.04 -7.47
C ASN A 402 12.42 -36.28 -7.48
N SER A 403 12.38 -34.96 -7.66
CA SER A 403 11.12 -34.21 -7.48
C SER A 403 10.06 -34.52 -8.54
N LEU A 404 10.46 -34.55 -9.82
CA LEU A 404 9.56 -34.66 -10.96
C LEU A 404 8.81 -36.00 -10.99
N THR A 405 7.56 -35.96 -11.47
CA THR A 405 6.82 -37.16 -11.90
C THR A 405 7.11 -37.48 -13.37
N ALA A 406 6.60 -38.61 -13.87
CA ALA A 406 6.69 -38.97 -15.28
C ALA A 406 6.06 -37.92 -16.23
N LEU A 407 5.18 -37.06 -15.70
CA LEU A 407 4.53 -35.97 -16.43
C LEU A 407 5.39 -34.68 -16.49
N GLY A 408 6.51 -34.60 -15.79
CA GLY A 408 7.28 -33.36 -15.67
C GLY A 408 6.75 -32.36 -14.64
N PHE A 409 5.71 -32.70 -13.88
CA PHE A 409 5.25 -31.86 -12.77
C PHE A 409 6.05 -32.17 -11.48
N PRO A 410 6.54 -31.17 -10.73
CA PRO A 410 7.27 -31.40 -9.48
C PRO A 410 6.38 -31.89 -8.33
N ARG A 411 6.88 -32.84 -7.56
CA ARG A 411 6.35 -33.20 -6.24
C ARG A 411 6.99 -32.27 -5.20
N THR A 412 6.16 -31.49 -4.51
CA THR A 412 6.63 -30.29 -3.78
C THR A 412 7.08 -30.53 -2.35
N TRP A 413 6.76 -31.67 -1.75
CA TRP A 413 7.02 -31.95 -0.33
C TRP A 413 7.51 -33.40 -0.12
N TYR A 414 8.65 -33.57 0.56
CA TYR A 414 9.28 -34.85 0.87
C TYR A 414 9.37 -35.09 2.38
N ASP A 415 9.02 -36.29 2.82
CA ASP A 415 9.26 -36.83 4.15
C ASP A 415 10.51 -37.73 4.09
N PRO A 416 11.69 -37.27 4.54
CA PRO A 416 12.94 -38.01 4.39
C PRO A 416 12.98 -39.23 5.32
N GLY A 417 13.34 -40.37 4.72
CA GLY A 417 13.45 -41.65 5.40
C GLY A 417 14.58 -41.69 6.43
N LEU A 418 14.65 -42.77 7.20
CA LEU A 418 15.57 -42.95 8.33
C LEU A 418 16.35 -44.25 8.22
N ASN A 419 17.63 -44.21 8.59
CA ASN A 419 18.52 -45.36 8.74
C ASN A 419 18.53 -46.25 7.49
N GLY A 420 18.83 -45.66 6.33
CA GLY A 420 18.88 -46.34 5.03
C GLY A 420 17.52 -46.63 4.37
N LYS A 421 16.39 -46.38 5.04
CA LYS A 421 15.07 -46.44 4.39
C LYS A 421 14.85 -45.23 3.48
N LYS A 422 14.22 -45.44 2.32
CA LYS A 422 13.79 -44.36 1.43
C LYS A 422 12.57 -43.62 2.02
N GLY A 423 12.56 -42.30 1.87
CA GLY A 423 11.44 -41.42 2.20
C GLY A 423 10.32 -41.42 1.16
N THR A 424 9.35 -40.52 1.35
CA THR A 424 8.13 -40.44 0.53
C THR A 424 7.75 -39.00 0.19
N PHE A 425 7.27 -38.77 -1.03
CA PHE A 425 6.63 -37.49 -1.37
C PHE A 425 5.17 -37.46 -0.89
N ARG A 426 4.73 -36.33 -0.33
CA ARG A 426 3.32 -36.10 0.02
C ARG A 426 2.46 -35.89 -1.25
N SER A 427 1.15 -36.08 -1.13
CA SER A 427 0.18 -35.93 -2.22
C SER A 427 -0.24 -34.49 -2.48
N GLY A 428 -0.36 -34.11 -3.76
CA GLY A 428 -0.79 -32.78 -4.19
C GLY A 428 0.36 -31.78 -4.23
N SER A 429 0.41 -30.96 -5.28
CA SER A 429 1.48 -29.97 -5.45
C SER A 429 0.97 -28.65 -6.01
N ASN A 430 1.29 -27.57 -5.30
CA ASN A 430 0.80 -26.22 -5.58
C ASN A 430 1.77 -25.48 -6.51
N ILE A 431 1.25 -24.82 -7.55
CA ILE A 431 2.06 -24.22 -8.62
C ILE A 431 3.11 -23.23 -8.09
N ARG A 432 2.75 -22.42 -7.08
CA ARG A 432 3.64 -21.46 -6.39
C ARG A 432 4.85 -22.13 -5.71
N VAL A 433 4.70 -23.37 -5.25
CA VAL A 433 5.77 -24.12 -4.58
C VAL A 433 6.67 -24.78 -5.64
N CYS A 434 6.06 -25.28 -6.74
CA CYS A 434 6.79 -25.78 -7.91
C CYS A 434 7.68 -24.70 -8.53
N THR A 435 7.14 -23.50 -8.82
CA THR A 435 7.92 -22.41 -9.42
C THR A 435 9.01 -21.91 -8.50
N GLY A 436 8.71 -21.60 -7.23
CA GLY A 436 9.73 -21.09 -6.29
C GLY A 436 10.89 -22.08 -6.05
N GLY A 437 10.65 -23.38 -6.13
CA GLY A 437 11.73 -24.38 -6.11
C GLY A 437 12.54 -24.40 -7.41
N MET A 438 11.88 -24.41 -8.57
CA MET A 438 12.57 -24.46 -9.87
C MET A 438 13.28 -23.15 -10.25
N GLU A 439 12.82 -22.00 -9.76
CA GLU A 439 13.53 -20.72 -9.78
C GLU A 439 14.89 -20.84 -9.06
N GLY A 440 14.93 -21.51 -7.90
CA GLY A 440 16.18 -21.84 -7.20
C GLY A 440 17.09 -22.76 -8.02
N LEU A 441 16.53 -23.79 -8.68
CA LEU A 441 17.32 -24.75 -9.45
C LEU A 441 17.91 -24.14 -10.73
N ILE A 442 17.15 -23.32 -11.46
CA ILE A 442 17.66 -22.63 -12.65
C ILE A 442 18.65 -21.51 -12.28
N ALA A 443 18.49 -20.87 -11.12
CA ALA A 443 19.49 -19.95 -10.58
C ALA A 443 20.82 -20.67 -10.25
N ALA A 444 20.74 -21.83 -9.60
CA ALA A 444 21.90 -22.67 -9.29
C ALA A 444 22.64 -23.14 -10.56
N TRP A 445 21.91 -23.64 -11.55
CA TRP A 445 22.50 -24.02 -12.84
C TRP A 445 23.12 -22.83 -13.56
N SER A 446 22.43 -21.68 -13.59
CA SER A 446 22.94 -20.46 -14.24
C SER A 446 24.21 -19.94 -13.56
N PHE A 447 24.30 -20.06 -12.24
CA PHE A 447 25.51 -19.75 -11.48
C PHE A 447 26.64 -20.75 -11.75
N ALA A 448 26.36 -22.05 -11.69
CA ALA A 448 27.35 -23.10 -12.00
C ALA A 448 27.95 -22.90 -13.40
N LYS A 449 27.08 -22.68 -14.41
CA LYS A 449 27.49 -22.51 -15.81
C LYS A 449 28.34 -21.27 -16.04
N ARG A 450 28.07 -20.15 -15.34
CA ARG A 450 28.93 -18.95 -15.36
C ARG A 450 30.31 -19.18 -14.74
N ASN A 451 30.42 -20.12 -13.81
CA ASN A 451 31.70 -20.54 -13.20
C ASN A 451 32.36 -21.73 -13.92
N GLY A 452 31.92 -22.06 -15.15
CA GLY A 452 32.49 -23.14 -15.96
C GLY A 452 32.10 -24.56 -15.52
N ILE A 453 31.21 -24.71 -14.54
CA ILE A 453 30.75 -26.00 -14.02
C ILE A 453 29.48 -26.42 -14.77
N ASP A 454 29.49 -27.61 -15.36
CA ASP A 454 28.33 -28.15 -16.08
C ASP A 454 27.56 -29.16 -15.23
N ASN A 455 26.27 -28.87 -14.97
CA ASN A 455 25.34 -29.75 -14.28
C ASN A 455 24.12 -30.01 -15.18
N PRO A 456 24.20 -30.97 -16.12
CA PRO A 456 23.14 -31.20 -17.10
C PRO A 456 21.82 -31.68 -16.46
N SER A 457 21.89 -32.36 -15.31
CA SER A 457 20.71 -32.82 -14.55
C SER A 457 19.83 -31.67 -14.06
N TRP A 458 20.42 -30.58 -13.56
CA TRP A 458 19.67 -29.44 -13.02
C TRP A 458 18.87 -28.73 -14.11
N ILE A 459 19.49 -28.46 -15.27
CA ILE A 459 18.81 -27.84 -16.41
C ILE A 459 17.84 -28.79 -17.11
N ALA A 460 18.10 -30.10 -17.12
CA ALA A 460 17.13 -31.09 -17.62
C ALA A 460 15.84 -31.07 -16.79
N ALA A 461 15.94 -31.02 -15.46
CA ALA A 461 14.78 -30.93 -14.57
C ALA A 461 14.00 -29.62 -14.77
N CYS A 462 14.69 -28.48 -14.89
CA CYS A 462 14.05 -27.19 -15.20
C CYS A 462 13.37 -27.18 -16.57
N LYS A 463 13.97 -27.82 -17.58
CA LYS A 463 13.37 -27.96 -18.92
C LYS A 463 12.09 -28.81 -18.88
N GLN A 464 12.13 -29.99 -18.26
CA GLN A 464 10.98 -30.89 -18.22
C GLN A 464 9.75 -30.25 -17.52
N PHE A 465 9.98 -29.39 -16.51
CA PHE A 465 8.90 -28.58 -15.93
C PHE A 465 8.47 -27.41 -16.83
N GLY A 466 9.40 -26.78 -17.55
CA GLY A 466 9.08 -25.77 -18.57
C GLY A 466 8.24 -26.32 -19.72
N ASP A 467 8.54 -27.53 -20.19
CA ASP A 467 7.77 -28.25 -21.21
C ASP A 467 6.34 -28.52 -20.68
N TRP A 468 6.22 -29.04 -19.45
CA TRP A 468 4.92 -29.24 -18.78
C TRP A 468 4.12 -27.94 -18.65
N LEU A 469 4.77 -26.81 -18.31
CA LEU A 469 4.11 -25.50 -18.21
C LEU A 469 3.52 -25.09 -19.56
N VAL A 470 4.27 -25.21 -20.65
CA VAL A 470 3.78 -24.90 -22.01
C VAL A 470 2.61 -25.79 -22.42
N GLU A 471 2.64 -27.08 -22.07
CA GLU A 471 1.55 -28.02 -22.36
C GLU A 471 0.28 -27.80 -21.53
N ASN A 472 0.38 -27.17 -20.34
CA ASN A 472 -0.71 -27.13 -19.34
C ASN A 472 -1.17 -25.71 -18.95
N GLN A 473 -0.80 -24.70 -19.74
CA GLN A 473 -1.27 -23.32 -19.60
C GLN A 473 -2.74 -23.18 -20.00
N ASN A 474 -3.52 -22.41 -19.23
CA ASN A 474 -4.89 -22.06 -19.59
C ASN A 474 -4.94 -21.07 -20.77
N ALA A 475 -6.08 -21.01 -21.47
CA ALA A 475 -6.28 -20.11 -22.62
C ALA A 475 -6.21 -18.60 -22.30
N ASP A 476 -6.24 -18.21 -21.02
CA ASP A 476 -6.02 -16.84 -20.53
C ASP A 476 -4.57 -16.58 -20.07
N GLY A 477 -3.67 -17.56 -20.23
CA GLY A 477 -2.28 -17.53 -19.77
C GLY A 477 -2.07 -18.00 -18.32
N SER A 478 -3.13 -18.35 -17.59
CA SER A 478 -3.06 -18.74 -16.17
C SER A 478 -2.74 -20.23 -15.95
N TYR A 479 -2.63 -20.63 -14.69
CA TYR A 479 -2.49 -22.01 -14.22
C TYR A 479 -3.42 -22.25 -13.03
N TYR A 480 -3.78 -23.50 -12.74
CA TYR A 480 -4.52 -23.83 -11.53
C TYR A 480 -3.62 -23.71 -10.29
N TYR A 481 -4.20 -23.36 -9.13
CA TYR A 481 -3.43 -23.21 -7.89
C TYR A 481 -2.73 -24.52 -7.47
N SER A 482 -3.41 -25.65 -7.67
CA SER A 482 -2.94 -26.98 -7.30
C SER A 482 -3.41 -28.03 -8.30
N TYR A 483 -2.56 -29.04 -8.50
CA TYR A 483 -2.81 -30.19 -9.37
C TYR A 483 -2.53 -31.48 -8.56
N ASP A 484 -3.19 -32.58 -8.92
CA ASP A 484 -2.55 -33.88 -8.67
C ASP A 484 -1.29 -33.96 -9.55
N GLN A 485 -0.24 -34.53 -8.97
CA GLN A 485 1.07 -34.67 -9.59
C GLN A 485 1.22 -35.96 -10.39
N ASN A 486 0.33 -36.93 -10.17
CA ASN A 486 0.33 -38.23 -10.85
C ASN A 486 -0.67 -38.28 -12.01
N THR A 487 -1.76 -37.50 -11.93
CA THR A 487 -2.75 -37.29 -12.99
C THR A 487 -3.02 -35.80 -13.12
N ILE A 488 -3.14 -35.25 -14.34
CA ILE A 488 -3.35 -33.81 -14.55
C ILE A 488 -4.82 -33.45 -14.30
N VAL A 489 -5.22 -33.49 -13.03
CA VAL A 489 -6.56 -33.20 -12.54
C VAL A 489 -6.50 -31.97 -11.63
N LYS A 490 -7.43 -31.04 -11.88
CA LYS A 490 -7.55 -29.76 -11.15
C LYS A 490 -7.98 -30.05 -9.71
N VAL A 491 -7.15 -29.69 -8.73
CA VAL A 491 -7.51 -29.83 -7.31
C VAL A 491 -8.08 -28.51 -6.81
N SER A 492 -9.41 -28.46 -6.63
CA SER A 492 -10.12 -27.29 -6.10
C SER A 492 -9.91 -27.14 -4.60
N THR A 493 -8.83 -26.47 -4.20
CA THR A 493 -8.63 -26.01 -2.81
C THR A 493 -9.18 -24.60 -2.64
N PRO A 494 -10.06 -24.35 -1.65
CA PRO A 494 -10.42 -22.99 -1.25
C PRO A 494 -9.18 -22.21 -0.78
N LEU A 495 -9.16 -20.90 -1.03
CA LEU A 495 -8.05 -20.01 -0.64
C LEU A 495 -7.98 -19.84 0.89
N GLN A 496 -7.28 -20.76 1.57
CA GLN A 496 -6.79 -20.58 2.94
C GLN A 496 -5.27 -20.31 2.92
N THR A 497 -4.90 -19.10 2.54
CA THR A 497 -3.55 -18.55 2.80
C THR A 497 -3.65 -17.22 3.53
N THR A 498 -4.29 -17.24 4.70
CA THR A 498 -4.19 -16.17 5.69
C THR A 498 -2.85 -16.29 6.42
N ILE A 499 -1.75 -16.00 5.71
CA ILE A 499 -0.48 -15.66 6.35
C ILE A 499 -0.45 -14.13 6.39
N SER A 500 -0.99 -13.58 7.47
CA SER A 500 -0.63 -12.24 7.90
C SER A 500 0.87 -12.24 8.25
N ILE A 501 1.57 -11.22 7.77
CA ILE A 501 2.85 -10.79 8.34
C ILE A 501 2.52 -9.83 9.49
#